data_AF-A0A955G0J4-F1
#
_entry.id   AF-A0A955G0J4-F1
#
_cell.length_a   1.000
_cell.length_b   1.000
_cell.length_c   1.000
_cell.angle_alpha   90.00
_cell.angle_beta   90.00
_cell.angle_gamma   90.00
#
_symmetry.space_group_name_H-M   'P 1'
#
loop_
_entity.id
_entity.type
_entity.pdbx_description
1 polymer ?
#
loop_
_entity_poly.entity_id
_entity_poly.type
_entity_poly.pdbx_seq_one_letter_code
_entity_poly.pdbx_strand_id
1 'polypeptide(L)'
;ALLLWLFKPSVLGKRRNLVAFLLAGYAVNYAPFVFIDRPMFLYHYLFALLFSVLILATMLSLVLDWQAQKYSEKAVNRTFITIGAVVVISFLYFVPFTYGVPMLMKDILQHQWLQSWR
;
A
#
# COMPACT_ATOMS: atom_id res chain seq x y z
N ALA A 1 14.31 3.66 -10.79
CA ALA A 1 14.28 3.38 -12.25
C ALA A 1 13.26 2.29 -12.64
N LEU A 2 13.16 1.15 -11.93
CA LEU A 2 12.29 0.02 -12.33
C LEU A 2 10.76 0.31 -12.28
N LEU A 3 10.29 1.10 -11.31
CA LEU A 3 8.86 1.35 -11.08
C LEU A 3 8.27 2.50 -11.92
N LEU A 4 9.11 3.42 -12.40
CA LEU A 4 8.64 4.54 -13.23
C LEU A 4 8.10 4.07 -14.59
N TRP A 5 8.49 2.87 -15.04
CA TRP A 5 7.95 2.26 -16.26
C TRP A 5 6.46 1.95 -16.17
N LEU A 6 5.94 1.60 -14.97
CA LEU A 6 4.52 1.31 -14.77
C LEU A 6 3.61 2.53 -15.02
N PHE A 7 4.18 3.73 -14.88
CA PHE A 7 3.45 4.99 -15.13
C PHE A 7 3.54 5.45 -16.59
N LYS A 8 4.20 4.71 -17.50
CA LYS A 8 4.22 5.08 -18.91
C LYS A 8 2.80 4.99 -19.50
N PRO A 9 2.36 5.98 -20.30
CA PRO A 9 1.02 5.96 -20.90
C PRO A 9 0.71 4.70 -21.71
N SER A 10 1.72 4.13 -22.37
CA SER A 10 1.61 2.89 -23.13
C SER A 10 1.32 1.66 -22.26
N VAL A 11 1.79 1.65 -21.01
CA VAL A 11 1.58 0.56 -20.04
C VAL A 11 0.23 0.71 -19.35
N LEU A 12 -0.12 1.95 -18.98
CA LEU A 12 -1.38 2.25 -18.29
C LEU A 12 -2.61 1.96 -19.16
N GLY A 13 -2.51 2.14 -20.49
CA GLY A 13 -3.56 1.82 -21.44
C GLY A 13 -4.93 2.37 -21.01
N LYS A 14 -5.92 1.48 -20.88
CA LYS A 14 -7.30 1.83 -20.46
C LYS A 14 -7.40 2.35 -19.02
N ARG A 15 -6.43 2.05 -18.16
CA ARG A 15 -6.41 2.46 -16.73
C ARG A 15 -5.84 3.86 -16.51
N ARG A 16 -5.36 4.55 -17.56
CA ARG A 16 -4.73 5.87 -17.43
C ARG A 16 -5.60 6.89 -16.69
N ASN A 17 -6.86 7.02 -17.08
CA ASN A 17 -7.77 8.00 -16.46
C ASN A 17 -8.08 7.63 -15.01
N LEU A 18 -8.20 6.34 -14.70
CA LEU A 18 -8.35 5.85 -13.33
C LEU A 18 -7.12 6.21 -12.48
N VAL A 19 -5.91 5.93 -12.98
CA VAL A 19 -4.67 6.26 -12.24
C VAL A 19 -4.54 7.76 -12.05
N ALA A 20 -4.86 8.58 -13.05
CA ALA A 20 -4.86 10.03 -12.91
C ALA A 20 -5.86 10.50 -11.84
N PHE A 21 -7.07 9.95 -11.84
CA PHE A 21 -8.09 10.25 -10.83
C PHE A 21 -7.62 9.85 -9.43
N LEU A 22 -7.04 8.66 -9.27
CA LEU A 22 -6.55 8.20 -7.97
C LEU A 22 -5.35 9.02 -7.47
N LEU A 23 -4.44 9.41 -8.35
CA LEU A 23 -3.32 10.30 -8.02
C LEU A 23 -3.81 11.70 -7.63
N ALA A 24 -4.80 12.24 -8.34
CA ALA A 24 -5.43 13.50 -7.97
C ALA A 24 -6.10 13.39 -6.60
N GLY A 25 -6.83 12.30 -6.35
CA GLY A 25 -7.44 12.02 -5.05
C GLY A 25 -6.41 11.93 -3.93
N TYR A 26 -5.29 11.24 -4.15
CA TYR A 26 -4.17 11.23 -3.21
C TYR A 26 -3.63 12.65 -2.95
N ALA A 27 -3.36 13.41 -4.01
CA ALA A 27 -2.80 14.75 -3.91
C ALA A 27 -3.73 15.69 -3.15
N VAL A 28 -5.03 15.69 -3.45
CA VAL A 28 -6.03 16.51 -2.74
C VAL A 28 -6.12 16.15 -1.26
N ASN A 29 -5.95 14.87 -0.91
CA ASN A 29 -6.01 14.41 0.48
C ASN A 29 -4.67 14.48 1.23
N TYR A 30 -3.56 14.81 0.56
CA TYR A 30 -2.24 14.88 1.17
C TYR A 30 -1.66 16.30 1.13
N ALA A 31 -1.71 16.97 -0.03
CA ALA A 31 -1.07 18.25 -0.27
C ALA A 31 -1.49 19.35 0.72
N PRO A 32 -2.76 19.50 1.14
CA PRO A 32 -3.13 20.53 2.11
C PRO A 32 -2.37 20.40 3.42
N PHE A 33 -2.10 19.17 3.88
CA PHE A 33 -1.42 18.91 5.14
C PHE A 33 0.06 19.29 5.10
N VAL A 34 0.70 19.31 3.93
CA VAL A 34 2.11 19.74 3.80
C VAL A 34 2.30 21.21 4.18
N PHE A 35 1.25 22.03 4.08
CA PHE A 35 1.31 23.48 4.32
C PHE A 35 0.75 23.90 5.69
N ILE A 36 0.44 22.94 6.58
CA ILE A 36 -0.12 23.23 7.91
C ILE A 36 1.01 23.29 8.94
N ASP A 37 1.21 24.46 9.56
CA ASP A 37 2.25 24.71 10.59
C ASP A 37 1.86 24.22 12.01
N ARG A 38 0.83 23.39 12.14
CA ARG A 38 0.39 22.83 13.42
C ARG A 38 0.89 21.39 13.56
N PRO A 39 1.06 20.87 14.79
CA PRO A 39 1.38 19.46 14.99
C PRO A 39 0.35 18.55 14.32
N MET A 40 0.83 17.65 13.47
CA MET A 40 0.00 16.66 12.77
C MET A 40 0.42 15.25 13.18
N PHE A 41 -0.59 14.41 13.38
CA PHE A 41 -0.41 13.00 13.66
C PHE A 41 -0.75 12.15 12.44
N LEU A 42 -0.36 10.87 12.49
CA LEU A 42 -0.49 9.92 11.39
C LEU A 42 -1.92 9.76 10.85
N TYR A 43 -2.95 9.98 11.66
CA TYR A 43 -4.34 9.81 11.21
C TYR A 43 -4.75 10.78 10.10
N HIS A 44 -4.11 11.96 9.98
CA HIS A 44 -4.37 12.89 8.87
C HIS A 44 -3.98 12.29 7.52
N TYR A 45 -3.04 11.35 7.50
CA TYR A 45 -2.62 10.64 6.30
C TYR A 45 -3.61 9.54 5.86
N LEU A 46 -4.56 9.11 6.70
CA LEU A 46 -5.39 7.93 6.40
C LEU A 46 -6.25 8.10 5.14
N PHE A 47 -6.73 9.30 4.84
CA PHE A 47 -7.48 9.55 3.61
C PHE A 47 -6.60 9.41 2.36
N ALA A 48 -5.40 9.98 2.39
CA ALA A 48 -4.42 9.80 1.32
C ALA A 48 -3.99 8.33 1.21
N LEU A 49 -3.85 7.62 2.33
CA LEU A 49 -3.53 6.20 2.36
C LEU A 49 -4.56 5.35 1.62
N LEU A 50 -5.87 5.65 1.71
CA LEU A 50 -6.90 4.95 0.94
C LEU A 50 -6.64 5.04 -0.57
N PHE A 51 -6.32 6.23 -1.07
CA PHE A 51 -5.95 6.41 -2.48
C PHE A 51 -4.64 5.67 -2.82
N SER A 52 -3.65 5.68 -1.94
CA SER A 52 -2.41 4.90 -2.11
C SER A 52 -2.68 3.40 -2.25
N VAL A 53 -3.59 2.83 -1.44
CA VAL A 53 -3.98 1.42 -1.53
C VAL A 53 -4.68 1.12 -2.86
N LEU A 54 -5.56 2.00 -3.33
CA LEU A 54 -6.23 1.85 -4.63
C LEU A 54 -5.24 1.95 -5.81
N ILE A 55 -4.27 2.87 -5.72
CA ILE A 55 -3.18 2.96 -6.70
C ILE A 55 -2.37 1.67 -6.69
N LEU A 56 -1.99 1.17 -5.51
CA LEU A 56 -1.25 -0.08 -5.37
C LEU A 56 -2.02 -1.25 -5.99
N ALA A 57 -3.33 -1.39 -5.73
CA ALA A 57 -4.16 -2.42 -6.33
C ALA A 57 -4.20 -2.31 -7.86
N THR A 58 -4.32 -1.08 -8.39
CA THR A 58 -4.31 -0.81 -9.83
C THR A 58 -2.96 -1.19 -10.46
N MET A 59 -1.85 -0.82 -9.81
CA MET A 59 -0.51 -1.18 -10.27
C MET A 59 -0.26 -2.68 -10.19
N LEU A 60 -0.72 -3.34 -9.13
CA LEU A 60 -0.64 -4.79 -9.00
C LEU A 60 -1.41 -5.48 -10.11
N SER A 61 -2.60 -4.98 -10.50
CA SER A 61 -3.34 -5.55 -11.63
C SER A 61 -2.55 -5.50 -12.95
N LEU A 62 -1.77 -4.44 -13.20
CA LEU A 62 -0.89 -4.36 -14.39
C LEU A 62 0.23 -5.40 -14.33
N VAL A 63 0.80 -5.62 -13.15
CA VAL A 63 1.83 -6.65 -12.95
C VAL A 63 1.26 -8.05 -13.14
N LEU A 64 0.06 -8.31 -12.61
CA LEU A 64 -0.61 -9.60 -12.75
C LEU A 64 -1.03 -9.88 -14.21
N ASP A 65 -1.51 -8.86 -14.94
CA ASP A 65 -1.81 -8.99 -16.38
C ASP A 65 -0.54 -9.33 -17.18
N TRP A 66 0.56 -8.63 -16.91
CA TRP A 66 1.85 -8.91 -17.53
C TRP A 66 2.32 -10.34 -17.19
N GLN A 67 2.17 -10.76 -15.93
CA GLN A 67 2.55 -12.09 -15.49
C GLN A 67 1.69 -13.18 -16.15
N ALA A 68 0.38 -12.92 -16.36
CA ALA A 68 -0.52 -13.82 -17.08
C ALA A 68 -0.06 -13.99 -18.54
N GLN A 69 0.30 -12.90 -19.21
CA GLN A 69 0.78 -12.90 -20.59
C GLN A 69 2.14 -13.57 -20.76
N LYS A 70 3.07 -13.32 -19.81
CA LYS A 70 4.47 -13.78 -19.91
C LYS A 70 4.68 -15.19 -19.39
N TYR A 71 3.89 -15.62 -18.41
CA TYR A 71 4.07 -16.89 -17.71
C TYR A 71 2.80 -17.75 -17.80
N SER A 72 1.92 -17.70 -16.81
CA SER A 72 0.68 -18.49 -16.75
C SER A 72 -0.29 -17.98 -15.69
N GLU A 73 -1.56 -18.34 -15.81
CA GLU A 73 -2.58 -18.06 -14.78
C GLU A 73 -2.24 -18.70 -13.43
N LYS A 74 -1.60 -19.88 -13.42
CA LYS A 74 -1.15 -20.53 -12.19
C LYS A 74 -0.11 -19.68 -11.45
N ALA A 75 0.78 -19.01 -12.18
CA ALA A 75 1.77 -18.12 -11.59
C ALA A 75 1.09 -16.89 -10.97
N VAL A 76 0.11 -16.30 -11.67
CA VAL A 76 -0.71 -15.18 -11.17
C VAL A 76 -1.42 -15.54 -9.88
N ASN A 77 -2.10 -16.70 -9.84
CA ASN A 77 -2.80 -17.17 -8.64
C ASN A 77 -1.85 -17.37 -7.46
N ARG A 78 -0.66 -17.96 -7.69
CA ARG A 78 0.36 -18.09 -6.64
C ARG A 78 0.77 -16.72 -6.11
N THR A 79 1.11 -15.78 -6.98
CA THR A 79 1.50 -14.42 -6.58
C THR A 79 0.39 -13.73 -5.80
N PHE A 80 -0.86 -13.79 -6.26
CA PHE A 80 -2.00 -13.20 -5.58
C PHE A 80 -2.22 -13.81 -4.19
N ILE A 81 -2.21 -15.14 -4.08
CA ILE A 81 -2.34 -15.86 -2.79
C ILE A 81 -1.19 -15.49 -1.85
N THR A 82 0.04 -15.46 -2.34
CA THR A 82 1.21 -15.10 -1.52
C THR A 82 1.09 -13.68 -0.98
N ILE A 83 0.72 -12.70 -1.81
CA ILE A 83 0.52 -11.32 -1.36
C ILE A 83 -0.61 -11.25 -0.31
N GLY A 84 -1.75 -11.89 -0.58
CA GLY A 84 -2.87 -11.95 0.36
C GLY A 84 -2.48 -12.58 1.70
N ALA A 85 -1.75 -13.69 1.68
CA ALA A 85 -1.25 -14.35 2.88
C ALA A 85 -0.30 -13.45 3.68
N VAL A 86 0.64 -12.77 3.02
CA VAL A 86 1.55 -11.81 3.67
C VAL A 86 0.77 -10.68 4.34
N VAL A 87 -0.24 -10.12 3.68
CA VAL A 87 -1.09 -9.06 4.25
C VAL A 87 -1.84 -9.56 5.49
N VAL A 88 -2.48 -10.73 5.41
CA VAL A 88 -3.25 -11.30 6.54
C VAL A 88 -2.33 -11.64 7.71
N ILE A 89 -1.21 -12.32 7.45
CA ILE A 89 -0.23 -12.68 8.49
C ILE A 89 0.33 -11.41 9.15
N SER A 90 0.67 -10.38 8.35
CA SER A 90 1.16 -9.10 8.88
C SER A 90 0.10 -8.43 9.74
N PHE A 91 -1.16 -8.39 9.29
CA PHE A 91 -2.25 -7.83 10.09
C PHE A 91 -2.40 -8.57 11.42
N LEU A 92 -2.49 -9.90 11.38
CA LEU A 92 -2.60 -10.75 12.59
C LEU A 92 -1.44 -10.55 13.56
N TYR A 93 -0.22 -10.38 13.04
CA TYR A 93 0.96 -10.07 13.84
C TYR A 93 0.81 -8.71 14.56
N PHE A 94 0.23 -7.69 13.94
CA PHE A 94 0.02 -6.36 14.54
C PHE A 94 -1.33 -6.15 15.25
N VAL A 95 -2.21 -7.16 15.30
CA VAL A 95 -3.50 -7.11 16.02
C VAL A 95 -3.35 -6.63 17.47
N PRO A 96 -2.37 -7.11 18.27
CA PRO A 96 -2.23 -6.68 19.66
C PRO A 96 -2.08 -5.17 19.82
N PHE A 97 -1.38 -4.50 18.91
CA PHE A 97 -1.17 -3.05 18.92
C PHE A 97 -2.46 -2.30 18.55
N THR A 98 -3.27 -2.88 17.66
CA THR A 98 -4.51 -2.25 17.19
C THR A 98 -5.61 -2.29 18.26
N TYR A 99 -5.74 -3.40 18.98
CA TYR A 99 -6.82 -3.63 19.95
C TYR A 99 -6.39 -3.47 21.41
N GLY A 100 -5.14 -3.07 21.66
CA GLY A 100 -4.63 -2.85 23.02
C GLY A 100 -4.52 -4.13 23.85
N VAL A 101 -4.19 -5.25 23.22
CA VAL A 101 -4.00 -6.53 23.93
C VAL A 101 -2.76 -6.41 24.83
N PRO A 102 -2.85 -6.72 26.14
CA PRO A 102 -1.70 -6.66 27.03
C PRO A 102 -0.56 -7.58 26.56
N MET A 103 0.66 -7.05 26.56
CA MET A 103 1.88 -7.76 26.15
C MET A 103 3.04 -7.45 27.09
N LEU A 104 4.03 -8.34 27.14
CA LEU A 104 5.28 -8.08 27.85
C LEU A 104 6.14 -7.10 27.04
N MET A 105 6.99 -6.34 27.72
CA MET A 105 7.89 -5.36 27.07
C MET A 105 8.76 -6.00 25.97
N LYS A 106 9.25 -7.21 26.20
CA LYS A 106 10.04 -7.96 25.20
C LYS A 106 9.27 -8.20 23.91
N ASP A 107 7.95 -8.43 23.99
CA ASP A 107 7.10 -8.73 22.85
C ASP A 107 6.81 -7.43 22.11
N ILE A 108 6.55 -6.32 22.82
CA ILE A 108 6.40 -4.98 22.22
C ILE A 108 7.62 -4.62 21.38
N LEU A 109 8.83 -4.83 21.90
CA LEU A 109 10.07 -4.54 21.18
C LEU A 109 10.26 -5.37 19.91
N GLN A 110 9.72 -6.59 19.85
CA GLN A 110 9.77 -7.42 18.65
C GLN A 110 8.87 -6.90 17.52
N HIS A 111 7.75 -6.23 17.86
CA HIS A 111 6.84 -5.64 16.88
C HIS A 111 7.35 -4.28 16.37
N GLN A 112 8.32 -3.66 17.03
CA GLN A 112 8.93 -2.38 16.60
C GLN A 112 10.09 -2.61 15.63
N TRP A 113 9.75 -2.91 14.37
CA TRP A 113 10.75 -3.21 13.34
C TRP A 113 11.67 -2.03 12.99
N LEU A 114 11.14 -0.81 13.10
CA LEU A 114 11.89 0.42 12.87
C LEU A 114 12.17 1.12 14.20
N GLN A 115 13.35 1.71 14.33
CA GLN A 115 13.75 2.45 15.53
C GLN A 115 12.84 3.66 15.80
N SER A 116 12.21 4.20 14.77
CA SER A 116 11.28 5.35 14.85
C SER A 116 9.86 4.97 15.29
N TRP A 117 9.56 3.69 15.55
CA TRP A 117 8.23 3.24 16.03
C TRP A 117 8.11 3.25 17.56
N ARG A 118 8.98 3.99 18.24
CA ARG A 118 8.99 4.18 19.70
C ARG A 118 8.31 5.47 20.10
#